data_AF-A0A3M5JE46-F1
#
_entry.id   AF-A0A3M5JE46-F1
#
_cell.length_a   1.000
_cell.length_b   1.000
_cell.length_c   1.000
_cell.angle_alpha   90.00
_cell.angle_beta   90.00
_cell.angle_gamma   90.00
#
_symmetry.space_group_name_H-M   'P 1'
#
loop_
_entity.id
_entity.type
_entity.pdbx_description
1 polymer ?
#
loop_
_entity_poly.entity_id
_entity_poly.type
_entity_poly.pdbx_seq_one_letter_code
_entity_poly.pdbx_strand_id
1 'polypeptide(L)'
;MSNHHFSDELAVLEIVNNAHFFRPGKMTSGQLYLSLIRLQPAVPAIGEFMEMIDHLVKEGLLISGAVLPCDASFPYVQHIIFGLTEVGEAVVQATKSEIESVNS
;
A
#
# COMPACT_ATOMS: atom_id res chain seq x y z
N MET A 1 15.12 8.06 11.40
CA MET A 1 14.87 6.78 10.67
C MET A 1 13.45 6.74 10.07
N SER A 2 12.83 7.88 9.81
CA SER A 2 11.39 8.03 9.51
C SER A 2 11.05 8.17 8.02
N ASN A 3 12.01 8.49 7.16
CA ASN A 3 11.72 8.80 5.75
C ASN A 3 11.46 7.55 4.88
N HIS A 4 11.98 6.38 5.26
CA HIS A 4 11.78 5.14 4.49
C HIS A 4 10.37 4.59 4.67
N HIS A 5 9.85 4.57 5.90
CA HIS A 5 8.48 4.11 6.17
C HIS A 5 7.42 4.92 5.43
N PHE A 6 7.53 6.26 5.47
CA PHE A 6 6.63 7.13 4.71
C PHE A 6 6.75 6.90 3.19
N SER A 7 7.96 6.66 2.68
CA SER A 7 8.18 6.31 1.28
C SER A 7 7.54 4.98 0.89
N ASP A 8 7.58 3.98 1.77
CA ASP A 8 7.00 2.65 1.53
C ASP A 8 5.47 2.68 1.54
N GLU A 9 4.88 3.41 2.49
CA GLU A 9 3.44 3.62 2.59
C GLU A 9 2.92 4.31 1.32
N LEU A 10 3.54 5.42 0.92
CA LEU A 10 3.16 6.14 -0.29
C LEU A 10 3.31 5.27 -1.53
N ALA A 11 4.41 4.52 -1.66
CA ALA A 11 4.61 3.61 -2.79
C ALA A 11 3.51 2.54 -2.86
N VAL A 12 3.06 2.00 -1.72
CA VAL A 12 1.92 1.08 -1.67
C VAL A 12 0.63 1.76 -2.14
N LEU A 13 0.34 2.97 -1.67
CA LEU A 13 -0.85 3.71 -2.10
C LEU A 13 -0.82 3.96 -3.63
N GLU A 14 0.33 4.33 -4.18
CA GLU A 14 0.50 4.51 -5.63
C GLU A 14 0.31 3.20 -6.42
N ILE A 15 0.86 2.08 -5.94
CA ILE A 15 0.66 0.77 -6.54
C ILE A 15 -0.84 0.44 -6.62
N VAL A 16 -1.57 0.62 -5.51
CA VAL A 16 -3.01 0.34 -5.44
C VAL A 16 -3.79 1.27 -6.36
N ASN A 17 -3.47 2.58 -6.35
CA ASN A 17 -4.10 3.58 -7.22
C ASN A 17 -3.94 3.23 -8.71
N ASN A 18 -2.72 2.87 -9.10
CA ASN A 18 -2.41 2.51 -10.48
C ASN A 18 -3.08 1.19 -10.88
N ALA A 19 -3.05 0.17 -10.00
CA ALA A 19 -3.70 -1.11 -10.26
C ALA A 19 -5.22 -0.96 -10.49
N HIS A 20 -5.88 -0.13 -9.66
CA HIS A 20 -7.31 0.15 -9.79
C HIS A 20 -7.65 0.83 -11.13
N PHE A 21 -6.78 1.72 -11.62
CA PHE A 21 -6.96 2.41 -12.90
C PHE A 21 -6.90 1.49 -14.12
N PHE A 22 -5.97 0.53 -14.14
CA PHE A 22 -5.80 -0.38 -15.29
C PHE A 22 -6.74 -1.58 -15.26
N ARG A 23 -7.10 -2.07 -14.07
CA ARG A 23 -8.05 -3.18 -13.91
C ARG A 23 -8.65 -3.11 -12.51
N PRO A 24 -9.93 -2.73 -12.34
CA PRO A 24 -10.61 -2.80 -11.05
C PRO A 24 -10.54 -4.24 -10.55
N GLY A 25 -9.62 -4.49 -9.62
CA GLY A 25 -9.09 -5.82 -9.38
C GLY A 25 -8.58 -5.90 -7.96
N LYS A 26 -9.10 -6.90 -7.24
CA LYS A 26 -8.69 -7.22 -5.88
C LYS A 26 -7.20 -7.57 -5.88
N MET A 27 -6.43 -6.98 -4.98
CA MET A 27 -5.02 -7.29 -4.78
C MET A 27 -4.80 -8.02 -3.46
N THR A 28 -3.97 -9.06 -3.49
CA THR A 28 -3.48 -9.72 -2.27
C THR A 28 -2.23 -9.02 -1.75
N SER A 29 -1.92 -9.16 -0.46
CA SER A 29 -0.67 -8.67 0.13
C SER A 29 0.57 -9.16 -0.63
N GLY A 30 0.58 -10.41 -1.12
CA GLY A 30 1.69 -10.93 -1.93
C GLY A 30 1.85 -10.22 -3.27
N GLN A 31 0.76 -9.87 -3.95
CA GLN A 31 0.82 -9.09 -5.19
C GLN A 31 1.33 -7.67 -4.95
N LEU A 32 0.91 -7.05 -3.84
CA LEU A 32 1.39 -5.72 -3.44
C LEU A 32 2.89 -5.75 -3.12
N TYR A 33 3.35 -6.75 -2.35
CA TYR A 33 4.76 -6.90 -2.01
C TYR A 33 5.64 -7.13 -3.24
N LEU A 34 5.18 -7.95 -4.19
CA LEU A 34 5.89 -8.17 -5.46
C LEU A 34 5.96 -6.89 -6.31
N SER A 35 4.91 -6.08 -6.31
CA SER A 35 4.93 -4.78 -6.99
C SER A 35 5.92 -3.82 -6.32
N LEU A 36 5.97 -3.80 -4.98
CA LEU A 36 6.91 -2.97 -4.23
C LEU A 36 8.37 -3.34 -4.52
N ILE A 37 8.70 -4.65 -4.52
CA ILE A 37 10.04 -5.16 -4.88
C ILE A 37 10.48 -4.70 -6.28
N ARG A 38 9.54 -4.55 -7.22
CA ARG A 38 9.87 -4.12 -8.58
C ARG A 38 10.14 -2.62 -8.68
N LEU A 39 9.65 -1.82 -7.74
CA LEU A 39 9.74 -0.36 -7.77
C LEU A 39 10.86 0.17 -6.87
N GLN A 40 11.17 -0.52 -5.78
CA GLN A 40 12.11 -0.04 -4.77
C GLN A 40 13.41 -0.86 -4.71
N PRO A 41 14.58 -0.21 -4.55
CA PRO A 41 15.87 -0.90 -4.45
C PRO A 41 16.05 -1.65 -3.11
N ALA A 42 15.30 -1.27 -2.09
CA ALA A 42 15.21 -1.94 -0.80
C ALA A 42 13.74 -1.99 -0.39
N VAL A 43 13.31 -3.08 0.22
CA VAL A 43 11.93 -3.25 0.69
C VAL A 43 11.92 -3.66 2.17
N PRO A 44 10.86 -3.31 2.92
CA PRO A 44 10.70 -3.72 4.31
C PRO A 44 10.66 -5.24 4.44
N ALA A 45 11.00 -5.76 5.63
CA ALA A 45 10.83 -7.17 5.90
C ALA A 45 9.34 -7.55 5.77
N ILE A 46 9.04 -8.80 5.42
CA ILE A 46 7.65 -9.21 5.16
C ILE A 46 6.72 -8.93 6.35
N GLY A 47 7.18 -9.11 7.59
CA GLY A 47 6.39 -8.80 8.79
C GLY A 47 6.05 -7.31 8.89
N GLU A 48 7.04 -6.44 8.70
CA GLU A 48 6.87 -4.98 8.70
C GLU A 48 5.94 -4.52 7.56
N PHE A 49 6.08 -5.13 6.39
CA PHE A 49 5.18 -4.88 5.26
C PHE A 49 3.73 -5.26 5.59
N MET A 50 3.51 -6.42 6.21
CA MET A 50 2.17 -6.86 6.57
C MET A 50 1.55 -5.95 7.65
N GLU A 51 2.33 -5.53 8.64
CA GLU A 51 1.90 -4.56 9.66
C GLU A 51 1.54 -3.21 9.03
N MET A 52 2.34 -2.73 8.07
CA MET A 52 2.07 -1.50 7.33
C MET A 52 0.74 -1.58 6.57
N ILE A 53 0.46 -2.69 5.87
CA ILE A 53 -0.83 -2.86 5.17
C ILE A 53 -2.01 -2.82 6.15
N ASP A 54 -1.92 -3.52 7.28
CA ASP A 54 -2.95 -3.51 8.32
C ASP A 54 -3.13 -2.08 8.91
N HIS A 55 -2.04 -1.34 9.08
CA HIS A 55 -2.09 0.06 9.52
C HIS A 55 -2.82 0.95 8.52
N LEU A 56 -2.45 0.91 7.24
CA LEU A 56 -3.10 1.72 6.18
C LEU A 56 -4.59 1.40 6.03
N VAL A 57 -5.02 0.16 6.29
CA VAL A 57 -6.44 -0.20 6.36
C VAL A 57 -7.10 0.42 7.60
N LYS A 58 -6.47 0.34 8.77
CA LYS A 58 -7.01 0.90 10.03
C LYS A 58 -7.10 2.42 10.03
N GLU A 59 -6.16 3.09 9.37
CA GLU A 59 -6.18 4.54 9.15
C GLU A 59 -7.20 4.95 8.07
N GLY A 60 -7.81 3.98 7.38
CA GLY A 60 -8.84 4.23 6.39
C GLY A 60 -8.30 4.77 5.08
N LEU A 61 -7.06 4.43 4.72
CA LEU A 61 -6.44 4.78 3.43
C LEU A 61 -6.69 3.69 2.37
N LEU A 62 -6.80 2.44 2.80
CA LEU A 62 -7.07 1.28 1.95
C LEU A 62 -8.46 0.68 2.20
N ILE A 63 -9.12 0.25 1.12
CA ILE A 63 -10.36 -0.54 1.22
C ILE A 63 -9.99 -2.02 1.36
N SER A 64 -10.14 -2.57 2.57
CA SER A 64 -10.11 -4.01 2.77
C SER A 64 -11.48 -4.63 2.45
N GLY A 65 -11.54 -5.47 1.42
CA GLY A 65 -12.77 -6.18 1.06
C GLY A 65 -12.91 -7.54 1.72
N ALA A 66 -11.82 -8.11 2.23
CA ALA A 66 -11.81 -9.31 3.07
C ALA A 66 -10.50 -9.41 3.86
N VAL A 67 -10.54 -10.12 4.98
CA VAL A 67 -9.35 -10.57 5.72
C VAL A 67 -9.27 -12.09 5.59
N LEU A 68 -8.09 -12.61 5.21
CA LEU A 68 -7.89 -14.04 5.11
C LEU A 68 -7.85 -14.70 6.50
N PRO A 69 -8.25 -15.98 6.63
CA PRO A 69 -8.14 -16.72 7.88
C PRO A 69 -6.70 -16.76 8.40
N CYS A 70 -6.54 -16.80 9.72
CA CYS A 70 -5.23 -16.93 10.35
C CYS A 70 -4.60 -18.29 10.01
N ASP A 71 -3.32 -18.26 9.62
CA ASP A 71 -2.49 -19.43 9.36
C ASP A 71 -1.31 -19.42 10.36
N ALA A 72 -1.15 -20.50 11.11
CA ALA A 72 -0.07 -20.61 12.10
C ALA A 72 1.33 -20.55 11.46
N SER A 73 1.45 -20.91 10.17
CA SER A 73 2.70 -20.79 9.42
C SER A 73 2.97 -19.38 8.88
N PHE A 74 1.94 -18.51 8.88
CA PHE A 74 2.03 -17.12 8.44
C PHE A 74 1.19 -16.22 9.36
N PRO A 75 1.72 -15.88 10.56
CA PRO A 75 0.96 -15.26 11.64
C PRO A 75 0.79 -13.75 11.46
N TYR A 76 0.43 -13.30 10.26
CA TYR A 76 0.20 -11.90 9.93
C TYR A 76 -1.22 -11.70 9.39
N VAL A 77 -1.82 -10.55 9.69
CA VAL A 77 -3.14 -10.17 9.15
C VAL A 77 -3.00 -9.95 7.65
N GLN A 78 -3.79 -10.67 6.85
CA GLN A 78 -3.74 -10.58 5.39
C GLN A 78 -5.03 -10.00 4.84
N HIS A 79 -4.94 -8.81 4.25
CA HIS A 79 -6.07 -8.16 3.62
C HIS A 79 -6.12 -8.47 2.12
N ILE A 80 -7.32 -8.64 1.59
CA ILE A 80 -7.60 -8.47 0.16
C ILE A 80 -7.99 -7.00 -0.04
N ILE A 81 -7.13 -6.26 -0.72
CA ILE A 81 -7.28 -4.82 -0.96
C ILE A 81 -8.07 -4.61 -2.25
N PHE A 82 -9.14 -3.82 -2.19
CA PHE A 82 -10.00 -3.55 -3.36
C PHE A 82 -9.66 -2.22 -4.03
N GLY A 83 -8.98 -1.31 -3.34
CA GLY A 83 -8.65 0.01 -3.82
C GLY A 83 -8.26 0.94 -2.69
N LEU A 84 -8.16 2.23 -3.02
CA LEU A 84 -7.99 3.31 -2.06
C LEU A 84 -9.36 3.82 -1.59
N THR A 85 -9.40 4.42 -0.40
CA THR A 85 -10.51 5.29 -0.01
C THR A 85 -10.34 6.68 -0.60
N GLU A 86 -11.35 7.55 -0.48
CA GLU A 86 -11.22 8.96 -0.85
C GLU A 86 -10.06 9.66 -0.10
N VAL A 87 -9.80 9.27 1.15
CA VAL A 87 -8.68 9.79 1.95
C VAL A 87 -7.35 9.30 1.38
N GLY A 88 -7.25 8.00 1.06
CA GLY A 88 -6.05 7.43 0.43
C GLY A 88 -5.74 8.06 -0.92
N GLU A 89 -6.76 8.31 -1.74
CA GLU A 89 -6.61 9.01 -3.02
C GLU A 89 -6.10 10.45 -2.82
N ALA A 90 -6.67 11.18 -1.85
CA ALA A 90 -6.24 12.54 -1.54
C ALA A 90 -4.77 12.61 -1.11
N VAL A 91 -4.29 11.65 -0.31
CA VAL A 91 -2.87 11.56 0.08
C VAL A 91 -1.97 11.41 -1.15
N VAL A 92 -2.30 10.50 -2.06
CA VAL A 92 -1.53 10.29 -3.30
C VAL A 92 -1.50 11.56 -4.16
N GLN A 93 -2.63 12.26 -4.29
CA GLN A 93 -2.69 13.50 -5.09
C GLN A 93 -1.90 14.64 -4.45
N ALA A 94 -2.01 14.82 -3.13
CA ALA A 94 -1.28 15.85 -2.40
C ALA A 94 0.23 15.71 -2.61
N THR A 95 0.77 14.50 -2.49
CA THR A 95 2.20 14.27 -2.69
C THR A 95 2.65 14.50 -4.13
N LYS A 96 1.83 14.16 -5.14
CA LYS A 96 2.14 14.47 -6.54
C LYS A 96 2.23 15.97 -6.79
N SER A 97 1.28 16.73 -6.26
CA SER A 97 1.28 18.20 -6.41
C SER A 97 2.47 18.86 -5.71
N GLU A 98 2.90 18.35 -4.54
CA GLU A 98 4.11 18.81 -3.88
C GLU A 98 5.36 18.59 -4.75
N ILE A 99 5.50 17.40 -5.35
CA ILE A 99 6.63 17.07 -6.25
C ILE A 99 6.64 17.98 -7.50
N GLU A 100 5.48 18.29 -8.09
CA GLU A 100 5.38 19.18 -9.26
C GLU A 100 5.76 20.63 -8.92
N SER A 101 5.39 21.11 -7.73
CA SER A 101 5.72 22.46 -7.26
C SER A 101 7.20 22.69 -6.95
N VAL A 102 7.95 21.62 -6.59
CA VAL A 102 9.39 21.69 -6.32
C VAL A 102 10.22 21.68 -7.61
N ASN A 103 9.66 21.14 -8.69
CA ASN A 103 10.32 21.02 -10.00
C ASN A 103 9.96 22.14 -11.00
N SER A 104 9.18 23.13 -10.57
CA SER A 104 8.79 24.33 -11.35
C SER A 104 9.57 25.56 -10.91
#